data_AF-A0A848HJ04-F1
#
_entry.id   AF-A0A848HJ04-F1
#
_cell.length_a   1.000
_cell.length_b   1.000
_cell.length_c   1.000
_cell.angle_alpha   90.00
_cell.angle_beta   90.00
_cell.angle_gamma   90.00
#
_symmetry.space_group_name_H-M   'P 1'
#
loop_
_entity.id
_entity.type
_entity.pdbx_description
1 polymer ?
#
loop_
_entity_poly.entity_id
_entity_poly.type
_entity_poly.pdbx_seq_one_letter_code
_entity_poly.pdbx_strand_id
1 'polypeptide(L)'
;MNILTTATSALGGGIWKIGASALAILSLAACAYLGHGWYMAADDRDEAIVERDAQKALADGYQTAIREQNRATEALATQKASAEQRGKAAMDLAAANGRRFDDVLARTKGAKATTCAEAMPVVNDILEAIK
;
A
#
# COMPACT_ATOMS: atom_id res chain seq x y z
N MET A 1 -48.08 33.12 -66.61
CA MET A 1 -47.10 32.38 -65.79
C MET A 1 -46.77 31.08 -66.51
N ASN A 2 -45.49 30.89 -66.87
CA ASN A 2 -45.04 29.78 -67.70
C ASN A 2 -44.86 28.52 -66.84
N ILE A 3 -45.33 27.36 -67.29
CA ILE A 3 -45.20 26.06 -66.59
C ILE A 3 -43.72 25.75 -66.28
N LEU A 4 -42.81 26.19 -67.17
CA LEU A 4 -41.37 26.10 -66.96
C LEU A 4 -40.93 26.84 -65.70
N THR A 5 -41.36 28.09 -65.47
CA THR A 5 -41.00 28.86 -64.25
C THR A 5 -41.54 28.24 -62.96
N THR A 6 -42.70 27.57 -63.00
CA THR A 6 -43.28 26.87 -61.84
C THR A 6 -42.57 25.54 -61.56
N ALA A 7 -42.12 24.83 -62.60
CA ALA A 7 -41.35 23.61 -62.46
C ALA A 7 -39.92 23.89 -61.94
N THR A 8 -39.28 24.97 -62.40
CA THR A 8 -37.93 25.36 -61.93
C THR A 8 -37.94 25.82 -60.47
N SER A 9 -38.99 26.52 -60.02
CA SER A 9 -39.13 26.93 -58.61
C SER A 9 -39.50 25.76 -57.69
N ALA A 10 -40.30 24.79 -58.18
CA ALA A 10 -40.61 23.56 -57.47
C ALA A 10 -39.37 22.65 -57.30
N LEU A 11 -38.53 22.55 -58.34
CA LEU A 11 -37.27 21.79 -58.30
C LEU A 11 -36.21 22.48 -57.43
N GLY A 12 -36.08 23.81 -57.53
CA GLY A 12 -35.19 24.61 -56.67
C GLY A 12 -35.59 24.59 -55.20
N GLY A 13 -36.89 24.52 -54.90
CA GLY A 13 -37.45 24.45 -53.54
C GLY A 13 -37.32 23.09 -52.85
N GLY A 14 -36.98 22.02 -53.57
CA GLY A 14 -36.84 20.66 -53.02
C GLY A 14 -35.40 20.26 -52.71
N ILE A 15 -34.44 20.65 -53.56
CA ILE A 15 -33.02 20.25 -53.43
C ILE A 15 -32.42 20.79 -52.13
N TRP A 16 -32.72 22.04 -51.75
CA TRP A 16 -32.21 22.62 -50.51
C TRP A 16 -32.74 21.88 -49.27
N LYS A 17 -33.96 21.34 -49.32
CA LYS A 17 -34.55 20.58 -48.21
C LYS A 17 -33.83 19.26 -48.00
N ILE A 18 -33.49 18.56 -49.08
CA ILE A 18 -32.70 17.33 -49.03
C ILE A 18 -31.32 17.62 -48.43
N GLY A 19 -30.65 18.68 -48.90
CA GLY A 19 -29.37 19.11 -48.35
C GLY A 19 -29.45 19.47 -46.86
N ALA A 20 -30.48 20.23 -46.45
CA ALA A 20 -30.71 20.60 -45.07
C ALA A 20 -30.99 19.38 -44.17
N SER A 21 -31.81 18.44 -44.64
CA SER A 21 -32.08 17.19 -43.91
C SER A 21 -30.83 16.34 -43.77
N ALA A 22 -30.01 16.20 -44.82
CA ALA A 22 -28.74 15.48 -44.75
C ALA A 22 -27.77 16.13 -43.74
N LEU A 23 -27.67 17.46 -43.76
CA LEU A 23 -26.83 18.21 -42.81
C LEU A 23 -27.34 18.06 -41.36
N ALA A 24 -28.66 18.05 -41.15
CA ALA A 24 -29.25 17.84 -39.83
C ALA A 24 -28.94 16.44 -39.28
N ILE A 25 -29.04 15.40 -40.12
CA ILE A 25 -28.71 14.02 -39.73
C ILE A 25 -27.22 13.91 -39.38
N LEU A 26 -26.34 14.47 -40.21
CA LEU A 26 -24.90 14.46 -39.95
C LEU A 26 -24.54 15.21 -38.66
N SER A 27 -25.18 16.36 -38.42
CA SER A 27 -24.99 17.14 -37.20
C SER A 27 -25.44 16.37 -35.96
N LEU A 28 -26.60 15.70 -36.03
CA LEU A 28 -27.09 14.87 -34.93
C LEU A 28 -26.16 13.68 -34.67
N ALA A 29 -25.68 13.01 -35.72
CA ALA A 29 -24.74 11.90 -35.59
C ALA A 29 -23.41 12.36 -34.96
N ALA A 30 -22.90 13.52 -35.36
CA ALA A 30 -21.68 14.10 -34.77
C ALA A 30 -21.87 14.46 -33.30
N CYS A 31 -22.98 15.10 -32.94
CA CYS A 31 -23.31 15.42 -31.53
C CYS A 31 -23.45 14.15 -30.69
N ALA A 32 -24.10 13.11 -31.21
CA ALA A 32 -24.24 11.83 -30.50
C ALA A 32 -22.90 11.14 -30.31
N TYR A 33 -22.05 11.09 -31.35
CA TYR A 33 -20.73 10.48 -31.28
C TYR A 33 -19.81 11.20 -30.28
N LEU A 34 -19.74 12.52 -30.37
CA LEU A 34 -18.93 13.33 -29.45
C LEU A 34 -19.47 13.24 -28.02
N GLY A 35 -20.79 13.36 -27.84
CA GLY A 35 -21.43 13.24 -26.53
C GLY A 35 -21.17 11.88 -25.87
N HIS A 36 -21.23 10.80 -26.65
CA HIS A 36 -20.90 9.46 -26.16
C HIS A 36 -19.42 9.35 -25.78
N GLY A 37 -18.50 9.88 -26.60
CA GLY A 37 -17.07 9.90 -26.28
C GLY A 37 -16.75 10.66 -24.98
N TRP A 38 -17.39 11.81 -24.76
CA TRP A 38 -17.27 12.56 -23.51
C TRP A 38 -17.82 11.81 -22.31
N TYR A 39 -18.93 11.10 -22.48
CA TYR A 39 -19.52 10.28 -21.43
C TYR A 39 -18.59 9.13 -21.03
N MET A 40 -18.09 8.36 -22.00
CA MET A 40 -17.15 7.26 -21.72
C MET A 40 -15.86 7.75 -21.06
N ALA A 41 -15.30 8.87 -21.53
CA ALA A 41 -14.11 9.45 -20.91
C ALA A 41 -14.36 9.93 -19.46
N ALA A 42 -15.57 10.39 -19.14
CA ALA A 42 -15.94 10.75 -17.78
C ALA A 42 -16.11 9.51 -16.89
N ASP A 43 -16.72 8.44 -17.44
CA ASP A 43 -16.89 7.15 -16.76
C ASP A 43 -15.53 6.52 -16.41
N ASP A 44 -14.63 6.40 -17.40
CA ASP A 44 -13.27 5.88 -17.22
C ASP A 44 -12.49 6.71 -16.17
N ARG A 45 -12.65 8.04 -16.20
CA ARG A 45 -12.01 8.93 -15.23
C ARG A 45 -12.54 8.66 -13.82
N ASP A 46 -13.85 8.51 -13.67
CA ASP A 46 -14.48 8.32 -12.36
C ASP A 46 -14.11 6.94 -11.79
N GLU A 47 -14.03 5.88 -12.61
CA GLU A 47 -13.49 4.58 -12.21
C GLU A 47 -12.02 4.69 -11.76
N ALA A 48 -11.17 5.36 -12.54
CA ALA A 48 -9.76 5.54 -12.20
C ALA A 48 -9.55 6.33 -10.89
N ILE A 49 -10.43 7.30 -10.60
CA ILE A 49 -10.41 8.05 -9.33
C ILE A 49 -10.71 7.11 -8.15
N VAL A 50 -11.74 6.26 -8.29
CA VAL A 50 -12.12 5.29 -7.26
C VAL A 50 -10.99 4.29 -7.01
N GLU A 51 -10.40 3.75 -8.08
CA GLU A 51 -9.29 2.80 -7.96
C GLU A 51 -8.07 3.46 -7.28
N ARG A 52 -7.70 4.67 -7.71
CA ARG A 52 -6.60 5.43 -7.10
C ARG A 52 -6.82 5.63 -5.60
N ASP A 53 -8.04 6.00 -5.20
CA ASP A 53 -8.35 6.26 -3.79
C ASP A 53 -8.31 4.97 -2.95
N ALA A 54 -8.75 3.84 -3.52
CA ALA A 54 -8.61 2.53 -2.90
C ALA A 54 -7.14 2.12 -2.73
N GLN A 55 -6.32 2.29 -3.76
CA GLN A 55 -4.88 2.00 -3.70
C GLN A 55 -4.16 2.90 -2.67
N LYS A 56 -4.54 4.18 -2.60
CA LYS A 56 -3.98 5.13 -1.62
C LYS A 56 -4.29 4.71 -0.19
N ALA A 57 -5.53 4.29 0.09
CA ALA A 57 -5.91 3.80 1.41
C ALA A 57 -5.10 2.56 1.83
N LEU A 58 -4.85 1.63 0.89
CA LEU A 58 -3.97 0.47 1.14
C LEU A 58 -2.53 0.90 1.42
N ALA A 59 -1.99 1.84 0.64
CA ALA A 59 -0.64 2.36 0.83
C ALA A 59 -0.47 3.02 2.21
N ASP A 60 -1.44 3.83 2.64
CA ASP A 60 -1.46 4.46 3.97
C ASP A 60 -1.48 3.41 5.10
N GLY A 61 -2.23 2.32 4.89
CA GLY A 61 -2.25 1.16 5.78
C GLY A 61 -0.88 0.50 5.91
N TYR A 62 -0.22 0.21 4.79
CA TYR A 62 1.12 -0.38 4.79
C TYR A 62 2.16 0.54 5.43
N GLN A 63 2.13 1.84 5.15
CA GLN A 63 3.05 2.79 5.75
C GLN A 63 2.86 2.88 7.26
N THR A 64 1.65 2.72 7.76
CA THR A 64 1.36 2.67 9.20
C THR A 64 1.90 1.38 9.82
N ALA A 65 1.67 0.23 9.18
CA ALA A 65 2.20 -1.05 9.65
C ALA A 65 3.74 -1.08 9.69
N ILE A 66 4.41 -0.56 8.65
CA ILE A 66 5.88 -0.46 8.59
C ILE A 66 6.41 0.44 9.70
N ARG A 67 5.77 1.59 9.96
CA ARG A 67 6.17 2.46 11.07
C ARG A 67 6.10 1.75 12.42
N GLU A 68 5.06 0.95 12.64
CA GLU A 68 4.91 0.20 13.89
C GLU A 68 5.94 -0.93 14.01
N GLN A 69 6.19 -1.68 12.94
CA GLN A 69 7.24 -2.71 12.92
C GLN A 69 8.64 -2.11 13.17
N ASN A 70 8.93 -0.95 12.58
CA ASN A 70 10.21 -0.27 12.80
C ASN A 70 10.35 0.17 14.26
N ARG A 71 9.31 0.75 14.87
CA ARG A 71 9.31 1.10 16.30
C ARG A 71 9.51 -0.11 17.20
N ALA A 72 8.82 -1.22 16.92
CA ALA A 72 8.98 -2.45 17.67
C ALA A 72 10.41 -3.01 17.54
N THR A 73 11.01 -2.92 16.35
CA THR A 73 12.38 -3.35 16.09
C THR A 73 13.40 -2.47 16.80
N GLU A 74 13.22 -1.15 16.79
CA GLU A 74 14.07 -0.20 17.53
C GLU A 74 13.98 -0.43 19.04
N ALA A 75 12.78 -0.65 19.58
CA ALA A 75 12.58 -0.99 20.98
C ALA A 75 13.27 -2.31 21.35
N LEU A 76 13.13 -3.34 20.50
CA LEU A 76 13.80 -4.63 20.68
C LEU A 76 15.33 -4.49 20.64
N ALA A 77 15.86 -3.71 19.70
CA ALA A 77 17.30 -3.45 19.60
C ALA A 77 17.85 -2.76 20.85
N THR A 78 17.12 -1.77 21.38
CA THR A 78 17.47 -1.07 22.62
C THR A 78 17.46 -2.01 23.82
N GLN A 79 16.41 -2.84 23.94
CA GLN A 79 16.32 -3.84 25.01
C GLN A 79 17.46 -4.86 24.92
N LYS A 80 17.78 -5.34 23.71
CA LYS A 80 18.88 -6.26 23.46
C LYS A 80 20.23 -5.65 23.84
N ALA A 81 20.51 -4.40 23.45
CA ALA A 81 21.73 -3.70 23.85
C ALA A 81 21.85 -3.57 25.38
N SER A 82 20.75 -3.26 26.08
CA SER A 82 20.74 -3.20 27.55
C SER A 82 20.97 -4.57 28.20
N ALA A 83 20.49 -5.65 27.58
CA ALA A 83 20.67 -7.02 28.08
C ALA A 83 22.10 -7.50 27.83
N GLU A 84 22.68 -7.16 26.67
CA GLU A 84 24.09 -7.45 26.35
C GLU A 84 25.04 -6.72 27.30
N GLN A 85 24.78 -5.45 27.64
CA GLN A 85 25.56 -4.72 28.64
C GLN A 85 25.51 -5.39 30.02
N ARG A 86 24.32 -5.79 30.47
CA ARG A 86 24.14 -6.53 31.73
C ARG A 86 24.84 -7.88 31.71
N GLY A 87 24.76 -8.61 30.60
CA GLY A 87 25.46 -9.88 30.40
C GLY A 87 26.96 -9.73 30.43
N LYS A 88 27.51 -8.68 29.80
CA LYS A 88 28.94 -8.38 29.83
C LYS A 88 29.42 -8.03 31.24
N ALA A 89 28.68 -7.19 31.96
CA ALA A 89 29.01 -6.86 33.35
C ALA A 89 29.01 -8.11 34.26
N ALA A 90 28.09 -9.05 34.03
CA ALA A 90 28.07 -10.33 34.73
C ALA A 90 29.29 -11.21 34.42
N MET A 91 29.73 -11.26 33.15
CA MET A 91 30.95 -11.96 32.74
C MET A 91 32.20 -11.35 33.38
N ASP A 92 32.31 -10.02 33.36
CA ASP A 92 33.44 -9.30 33.95
C ASP A 92 33.52 -9.55 35.48
N LEU A 93 32.38 -9.57 36.17
CA LEU A 93 32.31 -9.90 37.60
C LEU A 93 32.70 -11.36 37.89
N ALA A 94 32.21 -12.31 37.08
CA ALA A 94 32.56 -13.71 37.23
C ALA A 94 34.06 -13.97 36.96
N ALA A 95 34.64 -13.30 35.96
CA ALA A 95 36.07 -13.34 35.68
C ALA A 95 36.89 -12.76 36.84
N ALA A 96 36.45 -11.66 37.45
CA ALA A 96 37.06 -11.10 38.66
C ALA A 96 36.99 -12.06 39.86
N ASN A 97 35.93 -12.87 39.95
CA ASN A 97 35.77 -13.93 40.95
C ASN A 97 36.47 -15.25 40.56
N GLY A 98 37.25 -15.27 39.47
CA GLY A 98 38.01 -16.45 39.03
C GLY A 98 37.15 -17.60 38.47
N ARG A 99 35.88 -17.35 38.13
CA ARG A 99 34.94 -18.37 37.63
C ARG A 99 34.80 -18.29 36.11
N ARG A 100 34.77 -19.45 35.43
CA ARG A 100 34.55 -19.55 33.97
C ARG A 100 33.07 -19.50 33.62
N PHE A 101 32.56 -18.28 33.51
CA PHE A 101 31.16 -18.01 33.12
C PHE A 101 30.81 -18.52 31.71
N ASP A 102 31.81 -18.61 30.84
CA ASP A 102 31.66 -18.99 29.44
C ASP A 102 31.09 -20.40 29.25
N ASP A 103 31.44 -21.35 30.13
CA ASP A 103 30.99 -22.75 30.03
C ASP A 103 29.49 -22.89 30.38
N VAL A 104 29.00 -22.11 31.35
CA VAL A 104 27.58 -22.07 31.74
C VAL A 104 26.76 -21.35 30.68
N LEU A 105 27.29 -20.25 30.12
CA LEU A 105 26.65 -19.53 29.03
C LEU A 105 26.56 -20.37 27.74
N ALA A 106 27.60 -21.14 27.42
CA ALA A 106 27.61 -22.02 26.24
C ALA A 106 26.57 -23.15 26.35
N ARG A 107 26.35 -23.69 27.55
CA ARG A 107 25.33 -24.74 27.82
C ARG A 107 23.91 -24.22 27.73
N THR A 108 23.71 -22.93 28.00
CA THR A 108 22.38 -22.30 28.10
C THR A 108 21.95 -21.59 26.82
N LYS A 109 22.88 -21.36 25.87
CA LYS A 109 22.66 -20.65 24.59
C LYS A 109 21.55 -21.25 23.69
N GLY A 110 21.16 -22.50 23.92
CA GLY A 110 20.08 -23.19 23.20
C GLY A 110 18.78 -23.37 23.99
N ALA A 111 18.76 -23.01 25.28
CA ALA A 111 17.58 -23.18 26.13
C ALA A 111 16.56 -22.08 25.84
N LYS A 112 15.45 -22.43 25.18
CA LYS A 112 14.28 -21.54 25.05
C LYS A 112 13.31 -21.86 26.17
N ALA A 113 13.12 -20.91 27.08
CA ALA A 113 12.06 -20.97 28.07
C ALA A 113 10.85 -20.17 27.56
N THR A 114 9.68 -20.79 27.55
CA THR A 114 8.41 -20.11 27.25
C THR A 114 7.72 -19.58 28.50
N THR A 115 8.16 -20.02 29.68
CA THR A 115 7.62 -19.61 30.98
C THR A 115 8.74 -19.30 31.98
N CYS A 116 8.43 -18.48 33.01
CA CYS A 116 9.39 -18.15 34.07
C CYS A 116 9.83 -19.38 34.89
N ALA A 117 8.95 -20.37 35.04
CA ALA A 117 9.26 -21.61 35.76
C ALA A 117 10.32 -22.45 35.03
N GLU A 118 10.28 -22.47 33.70
CA GLU A 118 11.30 -23.14 32.87
C GLU A 118 12.64 -22.40 32.86
N ALA A 119 12.62 -21.07 33.07
CA ALA A 119 13.83 -20.25 33.08
C ALA A 119 14.58 -20.27 34.42
N MET A 120 13.90 -20.54 35.55
CA MET A 120 14.48 -20.46 36.88
C MET A 120 15.73 -21.33 37.11
N PRO A 121 15.79 -22.61 36.67
CA PRO A 121 16.97 -23.45 36.90
C PRO A 121 18.22 -22.87 36.22
N VAL A 122 18.07 -22.40 34.98
CA VAL A 122 19.14 -21.76 34.20
C VAL A 122 19.61 -20.47 34.87
N VAL A 123 18.68 -19.67 35.38
CA VAL A 123 19.02 -18.43 36.11
C VAL A 123 19.76 -18.76 37.41
N ASN A 124 19.39 -19.83 38.12
CA ASN A 124 20.08 -20.25 39.34
C ASN A 124 21.53 -20.69 39.05
N ASP A 125 21.74 -21.49 38.00
CA ASP A 125 23.08 -21.92 37.58
C ASP A 125 23.97 -20.72 37.20
N ILE A 126 23.39 -19.72 36.52
CA ILE A 126 24.06 -18.46 36.18
C ILE A 126 24.41 -17.70 37.46
N LEU A 127 23.48 -17.54 38.40
CA LEU A 127 23.71 -16.81 39.65
C LEU A 127 24.76 -17.47 40.56
N GLU A 128 24.80 -18.80 40.62
CA GLU A 128 25.82 -19.56 41.37
C GLU A 128 27.22 -19.40 40.79
N ALA A 129 27.33 -19.17 39.49
CA ALA A 129 28.60 -18.93 38.82
C ALA A 129 29.09 -17.48 38.93
N ILE A 130 28.22 -16.50 39.21
CA ILE A 130 28.59 -15.08 39.42
C ILE A 130 28.99 -14.81 40.88
N LYS A 131 28.27 -15.43 41.84
CA LYS A 131 28.56 -15.30 43.28
C LYS A 131 29.96 -15.77 43.65
#